data_AF-A0A7Y5ZB91-F1
#
_entry.id   AF-A0A7Y5ZB91-F1
#
_cell.length_a   1.000
_cell.length_b   1.000
_cell.length_c   1.000
_cell.angle_alpha   90.00
_cell.angle_beta   90.00
_cell.angle_gamma   90.00
#
_symmetry.space_group_name_H-M   'P 1'
#
loop_
_entity.id
_entity.type
_entity.pdbx_description
1 polymer ?
#
loop_
_entity_poly.entity_id
_entity_poly.type
_entity_poly.pdbx_seq_one_letter_code
_entity_poly.pdbx_strand_id
1 'polypeptide(L)'
;MAVSNLDTHALFVLGDLRAKLVKLFQSRFVYITEQTAEGIYVAEIDTESALVVDDKPRLELKVGDHFRAAVLPSREGGKFEIRFREIKLTVYGLGEYAFVTTPGGQAILFKEGHSVVTVYAANEQLQEGLTKTLKAVTAKAAKWRKGELVTFKASE
;
A
#
# COMPACT_ATOMS: atom_id res chain seq x y z
N MET A 1 29.16 -0.95 9.22
CA MET A 1 28.56 -1.75 10.31
C MET A 1 27.37 -2.51 9.74
N ALA A 2 27.37 -3.83 9.88
CA ALA A 2 26.31 -4.70 9.34
C ALA A 2 25.00 -4.45 10.12
N VAL A 3 23.91 -4.20 9.38
CA VAL A 3 22.56 -4.10 9.93
C VAL A 3 22.07 -5.54 10.09
N SER A 4 22.30 -6.13 11.27
CA SER A 4 22.45 -7.59 11.34
C SER A 4 21.31 -8.37 11.97
N ASN A 5 20.17 -7.79 12.33
CA ASN A 5 19.00 -8.60 12.70
C ASN A 5 17.70 -7.88 12.38
N LEU A 6 16.76 -8.59 11.76
CA LEU A 6 15.38 -8.15 11.87
C LEU A 6 14.92 -8.41 13.31
N ASP A 7 14.29 -7.41 13.92
CA ASP A 7 13.57 -7.59 15.17
C ASP A 7 12.36 -8.50 14.92
N THR A 8 12.16 -9.48 15.80
CA THR A 8 11.12 -10.50 15.62
C THR A 8 9.72 -9.87 15.60
N HIS A 9 9.47 -8.85 16.42
CA HIS A 9 8.17 -8.17 16.44
C HIS A 9 7.95 -7.38 15.13
N ALA A 10 8.95 -6.62 14.68
CA ALA A 10 8.91 -5.94 13.38
C ALA A 10 8.67 -6.92 12.22
N LEU A 11 9.32 -8.09 12.25
CA LEU A 11 9.11 -9.17 11.28
C LEU A 11 7.65 -9.63 11.21
N PHE A 12 7.02 -9.85 12.36
CA PHE A 12 5.64 -10.31 12.41
C PHE A 12 4.68 -9.25 11.87
N VAL A 13 4.82 -8.00 12.30
CA VAL A 13 3.96 -6.88 11.86
C VAL A 13 4.10 -6.64 10.36
N LEU A 14 5.33 -6.49 9.86
CA LEU A 14 5.58 -6.23 8.44
C LEU A 14 5.25 -7.45 7.57
N GLY A 15 5.42 -8.65 8.11
CA GLY A 15 5.00 -9.91 7.49
C GLY A 15 3.48 -10.00 7.32
N ASP A 16 2.70 -9.61 8.33
CA ASP A 16 1.23 -9.57 8.25
C ASP A 16 0.76 -8.48 7.28
N LEU A 17 1.37 -7.29 7.31
CA LEU A 17 1.10 -6.22 6.35
C LEU A 17 1.33 -6.71 4.91
N ARG A 18 2.45 -7.40 4.66
CA ARG A 18 2.77 -8.03 3.37
C ARG A 18 1.75 -9.09 2.98
N ALA A 19 1.31 -9.94 3.92
CA ALA A 19 0.29 -10.96 3.66
C ALA A 19 -1.07 -10.35 3.31
N LYS A 20 -1.48 -9.24 3.96
CA LYS A 20 -2.69 -8.49 3.59
C LYS A 20 -2.57 -7.87 2.20
N LEU A 21 -1.39 -7.37 1.84
CA LEU A 21 -1.14 -6.85 0.50
C LEU A 21 -1.26 -7.96 -0.56
N VAL A 22 -0.73 -9.15 -0.32
CA VAL A 22 -0.93 -10.32 -1.19
C VAL A 22 -2.42 -10.60 -1.39
N LYS A 23 -3.24 -10.53 -0.33
CA LYS A 23 -4.70 -10.73 -0.44
C LYS A 23 -5.37 -9.69 -1.34
N LEU A 24 -4.93 -8.43 -1.31
CA LEU A 24 -5.46 -7.43 -2.25
C LEU A 24 -5.19 -7.80 -3.71
N PHE A 25 -4.00 -8.32 -4.00
CA PHE A 25 -3.62 -8.75 -5.35
C PHE A 25 -4.17 -10.13 -5.75
N GLN A 26 -4.94 -10.80 -4.88
CA GLN A 26 -5.77 -11.94 -5.29
C GLN A 26 -7.06 -11.49 -5.98
N SER A 27 -7.44 -10.22 -5.84
CA SER A 27 -8.51 -9.62 -6.64
C SER A 27 -8.03 -9.28 -8.04
N ARG A 28 -8.96 -9.30 -8.99
CA ARG A 28 -8.69 -8.94 -10.39
C ARG A 28 -8.35 -7.47 -10.57
N PHE A 29 -9.22 -6.59 -10.05
CA PHE A 29 -9.15 -5.15 -10.29
C PHE A 29 -8.46 -4.45 -9.12
N VAL A 30 -7.17 -4.19 -9.26
CA VAL A 30 -6.38 -3.49 -8.24
C VAL A 30 -5.99 -2.11 -8.72
N TYR A 31 -6.30 -1.10 -7.92
CA TYR A 31 -5.99 0.30 -8.20
C TYR A 31 -4.88 0.77 -7.26
N ILE A 32 -3.85 1.37 -7.83
CA ILE A 32 -2.80 2.05 -7.08
C ILE A 32 -2.96 3.54 -7.29
N THR A 33 -3.00 4.31 -6.21
CA THR A 33 -3.06 5.77 -6.28
C THR A 33 -1.98 6.41 -5.46
N GLU A 34 -1.48 7.54 -5.91
CA GLU A 34 -0.73 8.48 -5.08
C GLU A 34 -1.56 9.76 -4.98
N GLN A 35 -1.96 10.11 -3.76
CA GLN A 35 -2.80 11.28 -3.52
C GLN A 35 -2.05 12.30 -2.65
N THR A 36 -2.06 13.56 -3.10
CA THR A 36 -1.60 14.73 -2.36
C THR A 36 -2.77 15.70 -2.15
N ALA A 37 -2.51 16.87 -1.55
CA ALA A 37 -3.52 17.92 -1.49
C ALA A 37 -3.90 18.51 -2.85
N GLU A 38 -3.01 18.39 -3.84
CA GLU A 38 -3.12 19.03 -5.15
C GLU A 38 -3.78 18.11 -6.18
N GLY A 39 -3.62 16.80 -6.03
CA GLY A 39 -4.06 15.86 -7.05
C GLY A 39 -4.03 14.41 -6.61
N ILE A 40 -4.40 13.56 -7.55
CA ILE A 40 -4.32 12.12 -7.41
C ILE A 40 -3.84 11.54 -8.73
N TYR A 41 -2.79 10.75 -8.65
CA TYR A 41 -2.37 9.83 -9.70
C TYR A 41 -3.06 8.49 -9.48
N VAL A 42 -3.50 7.83 -10.56
CA VAL A 42 -4.19 6.54 -10.50
C VAL A 42 -3.62 5.62 -11.58
N ALA A 43 -3.41 4.36 -11.20
CA ALA A 43 -3.11 3.27 -12.12
C ALA A 43 -3.97 2.05 -11.78
N GLU A 44 -4.50 1.39 -12.81
CA GLU A 44 -5.16 0.10 -12.69
C GLU A 44 -4.16 -1.02 -13.01
N ILE A 45 -4.24 -2.09 -12.25
CA ILE A 45 -3.57 -3.37 -12.46
C ILE A 45 -4.68 -4.41 -12.60
N ASP A 46 -4.78 -5.01 -13.78
CA ASP A 46 -5.59 -6.21 -13.99
C ASP A 46 -4.72 -7.46 -13.74
N THR A 47 -4.96 -8.14 -12.63
CA THR A 47 -4.20 -9.34 -12.23
C THR A 47 -4.53 -10.58 -13.06
N GLU A 48 -5.53 -10.53 -13.95
CA GLU A 48 -5.69 -11.54 -15.01
C GLU A 48 -4.52 -11.46 -16.01
N SER A 49 -4.00 -10.26 -16.25
CA SER A 49 -2.91 -10.01 -17.20
C SER A 49 -1.53 -9.87 -16.55
N ALA A 50 -1.47 -9.56 -15.25
CA ALA A 50 -0.24 -9.36 -14.50
C ALA A 50 0.01 -10.50 -13.50
N LEU A 51 1.09 -11.26 -13.71
CA LEU A 51 1.45 -12.39 -12.86
C LEU A 51 1.73 -11.93 -11.42
N VAL A 52 1.01 -12.49 -10.45
CA VAL A 52 1.21 -12.27 -9.01
C VAL A 52 2.12 -13.36 -8.44
N VAL A 53 3.27 -12.96 -7.91
CA VAL A 53 4.26 -13.87 -7.30
C VAL A 53 4.40 -13.54 -5.82
N ASP A 54 3.88 -14.44 -4.97
CA ASP A 54 4.03 -14.47 -3.51
C ASP A 54 5.27 -15.33 -3.13
N ASP A 55 6.46 -14.72 -3.09
CA ASP A 55 7.70 -15.37 -2.64
C ASP A 55 7.82 -15.25 -1.11
N LYS A 56 7.16 -16.18 -0.41
CA LYS A 56 7.18 -16.25 1.06
C LYS A 56 8.59 -16.40 1.64
N PRO A 57 9.48 -17.27 1.11
CA PRO A 57 10.85 -17.38 1.61
C PRO A 57 11.64 -16.07 1.59
N ARG A 58 11.42 -15.23 0.57
CA ARG A 58 12.07 -13.91 0.46
C ARG A 58 11.23 -12.76 1.06
N LEU A 59 10.07 -13.06 1.64
CA LEU A 59 9.10 -12.08 2.15
C LEU A 59 8.75 -11.02 1.10
N GLU A 60 8.63 -11.44 -0.16
CA GLU A 60 8.53 -10.55 -1.31
C GLU A 60 7.26 -10.82 -2.12
N LEU A 61 6.61 -9.76 -2.58
CA LEU A 61 5.49 -9.78 -3.50
C LEU A 61 5.90 -9.06 -4.79
N LYS A 62 5.64 -9.68 -5.94
CA LYS A 62 5.77 -9.04 -7.26
C LYS A 62 4.46 -9.17 -8.03
N VAL A 63 4.08 -8.13 -8.76
CA VAL A 63 2.92 -8.17 -9.66
C VAL A 63 3.32 -7.57 -11.01
N GLY A 64 3.47 -8.46 -11.99
CA GLY A 64 4.10 -8.14 -13.27
C GLY A 64 5.48 -7.48 -13.10
N ASP A 65 5.80 -6.56 -14.01
CA ASP A 65 7.05 -5.77 -13.96
C ASP A 65 6.89 -4.43 -13.23
N HIS A 66 5.68 -4.12 -12.75
CA HIS A 66 5.33 -2.78 -12.31
C HIS A 66 5.31 -2.61 -10.79
N PHE A 67 4.90 -3.64 -10.05
CA PHE A 67 4.72 -3.56 -8.61
C PHE A 67 5.62 -4.55 -7.88
N ARG A 68 6.24 -4.09 -6.80
CA ARG A 68 7.04 -4.91 -5.89
C ARG A 68 6.84 -4.45 -4.46
N ALA A 69 6.72 -5.38 -3.53
CA ALA A 69 6.80 -5.08 -2.10
C ALA A 69 7.65 -6.15 -1.38
N ALA A 70 8.48 -5.75 -0.41
CA ALA A 70 9.34 -6.67 0.30
C ALA A 70 9.60 -6.25 1.74
N VAL A 71 9.63 -7.22 2.66
CA VAL A 71 10.15 -7.02 4.01
C VAL A 71 11.66 -7.18 3.99
N LEU A 72 12.39 -6.17 4.44
CA LEU A 72 13.85 -6.08 4.39
C LEU A 72 14.43 -5.73 5.77
N PRO A 73 15.69 -6.11 6.06
CA PRO A 73 16.39 -5.62 7.25
C PRO A 73 16.55 -4.09 7.23
N SER A 74 16.49 -3.46 8.40
CA SER A 74 16.75 -2.03 8.59
C SER A 74 17.43 -1.78 9.95
N ARG A 75 17.94 -0.56 10.17
CA ARG A 75 18.51 -0.17 11.49
C ARG A 75 17.51 -0.26 12.62
N GLU A 76 16.21 -0.22 12.30
CA GLU A 76 15.09 -0.27 13.23
C GLU A 76 14.54 -1.70 13.39
N GLY A 77 15.26 -2.72 12.90
CA GLY A 77 14.85 -4.12 12.99
C GLY A 77 13.95 -4.58 11.83
N GLY A 78 13.62 -3.73 10.87
CA GLY A 78 12.84 -4.13 9.70
C GLY A 78 12.32 -2.93 8.93
N LYS A 79 12.02 -3.13 7.65
CA LYS A 79 11.27 -2.18 6.84
C LYS A 79 10.48 -2.92 5.78
N PHE A 80 9.32 -2.40 5.44
CA PHE A 80 8.52 -2.86 4.31
C PHE A 80 8.65 -1.84 3.18
N GLU A 81 9.32 -2.25 2.11
CA GLU A 81 9.59 -1.39 0.96
C GLU A 81 8.58 -1.69 -0.14
N ILE A 82 7.91 -0.65 -0.66
CA ILE A 82 6.97 -0.74 -1.77
C ILE A 82 7.54 0.05 -2.94
N ARG A 83 7.48 -0.53 -4.14
CA ARG A 83 7.84 0.13 -5.39
C ARG A 83 6.74 -0.07 -6.42
N PHE A 84 6.33 1.02 -7.04
CA PHE A 84 5.42 1.02 -8.16
C PHE A 84 5.78 2.12 -9.15
N ARG A 85 6.30 1.75 -10.33
CA ARG A 85 6.86 2.72 -11.29
C ARG A 85 7.90 3.63 -10.59
N GLU A 86 7.69 4.94 -10.58
CA GLU A 86 8.53 5.93 -9.91
C GLU A 86 8.25 6.07 -8.40
N ILE A 87 7.13 5.52 -7.92
CA ILE A 87 6.77 5.57 -6.50
C ILE A 87 7.64 4.58 -5.74
N LYS A 88 8.32 5.07 -4.71
CA LYS A 88 9.06 4.25 -3.75
C LYS A 88 8.73 4.71 -2.33
N LEU A 89 8.24 3.78 -1.52
CA LEU A 89 7.82 4.03 -0.14
C LEU A 89 8.54 3.08 0.80
N THR A 90 8.74 3.52 2.03
CA THR A 90 9.27 2.65 3.09
C THR A 90 8.40 2.80 4.33
N VAL A 91 7.93 1.67 4.85
CA VAL A 91 7.20 1.58 6.11
C VAL A 91 8.12 0.92 7.14
N TYR A 92 8.36 1.58 8.25
CA TYR A 92 9.16 1.07 9.35
C TYR A 92 8.30 0.44 10.46
N GLY A 93 7.03 0.81 10.57
CA GLY A 93 6.14 0.19 11.54
C GLY A 93 4.74 0.78 11.60
N LEU A 94 4.17 0.76 12.81
CA LEU A 94 2.83 1.27 13.08
C LEU A 94 2.77 2.79 12.86
N GLY A 95 1.60 3.30 12.46
CA GLY A 95 1.42 4.75 12.23
C GLY A 95 1.54 5.18 10.76
N GLU A 96 2.11 4.34 9.90
CA GLU A 96 2.42 4.67 8.51
C GLU A 96 1.48 4.00 7.50
N TYR A 97 0.58 3.14 7.97
CA TYR A 97 -0.40 2.49 7.11
C TYR A 97 -1.77 2.41 7.77
N ALA A 98 -2.80 2.22 6.96
CA ALA A 98 -4.17 2.01 7.41
C ALA A 98 -4.90 0.99 6.54
N PHE A 99 -5.67 0.11 7.18
CA PHE A 99 -6.60 -0.80 6.50
C PHE A 99 -7.96 -0.13 6.34
N VAL A 100 -8.48 -0.14 5.12
CA VAL A 100 -9.78 0.47 4.81
C VAL A 100 -10.68 -0.56 4.14
N THR A 101 -11.85 -0.78 4.72
CA THR A 101 -12.92 -1.57 4.10
C THR A 101 -14.02 -0.65 3.60
N THR A 102 -14.53 -0.95 2.41
CA THR A 102 -15.68 -0.30 1.80
C THR A 102 -16.65 -1.35 1.26
N PRO A 103 -17.90 -0.98 0.93
CA PRO A 103 -18.80 -1.89 0.23
C PRO A 103 -18.25 -2.39 -1.11
N GLY A 104 -17.42 -1.59 -1.79
CA GLY A 104 -16.86 -1.92 -3.10
C GLY A 104 -15.52 -2.65 -3.09
N GLY A 105 -14.93 -2.91 -1.91
CA GLY A 105 -13.60 -3.53 -1.84
C GLY A 105 -12.79 -3.17 -0.59
N GLN A 106 -11.51 -3.55 -0.62
CA GLN A 106 -10.57 -3.39 0.48
C GLN A 106 -9.33 -2.61 0.04
N ALA A 107 -8.74 -1.86 0.95
CA ALA A 107 -7.56 -1.06 0.69
C ALA A 107 -6.53 -1.12 1.81
N ILE A 108 -5.27 -0.93 1.43
CA ILE A 108 -4.19 -0.54 2.33
C ILE A 108 -3.70 0.84 1.86
N LEU A 109 -3.68 1.79 2.79
CA LEU A 109 -3.16 3.13 2.58
C LEU A 109 -1.80 3.22 3.26
N PHE A 110 -0.84 3.87 2.63
CA PHE A 110 0.51 4.10 3.10
C PHE A 110 0.76 5.61 3.12
N LYS A 111 1.14 6.16 4.26
CA LYS A 111 1.49 7.57 4.41
C LYS A 111 2.97 7.77 4.12
N GLU A 112 3.29 8.74 3.29
CA GLU A 112 4.67 9.18 3.02
C GLU A 112 4.69 10.71 2.97
N GLY A 113 5.22 11.33 4.03
CA GLY A 113 5.18 12.79 4.20
C GLY A 113 3.74 13.34 4.15
N HIS A 114 3.47 14.17 3.13
CA HIS A 114 2.15 14.76 2.86
C HIS A 114 1.35 14.04 1.76
N SER A 115 1.86 12.90 1.28
CA SER A 115 1.21 12.03 0.30
C SER A 115 0.66 10.78 0.95
N VAL A 116 -0.35 10.19 0.31
CA VAL A 116 -0.89 8.87 0.68
C VAL A 116 -0.94 8.01 -0.56
N VAL A 117 -0.28 6.86 -0.51
CA VAL A 117 -0.37 5.83 -1.53
C VAL A 117 -1.38 4.79 -1.13
N THR A 118 -2.37 4.53 -1.98
CA THR A 118 -3.45 3.57 -1.72
C THR A 118 -3.30 2.41 -2.68
N VAL A 119 -3.32 1.19 -2.16
CA VAL A 119 -3.56 -0.04 -2.94
C VAL A 119 -4.98 -0.48 -2.62
N TYR A 120 -5.88 -0.42 -3.60
CA TYR A 120 -7.30 -0.72 -3.45
C TYR A 120 -7.70 -1.88 -4.37
N ALA A 121 -8.13 -2.98 -3.78
CA ALA A 121 -8.70 -4.12 -4.48
C ALA A 121 -10.22 -3.95 -4.56
N ALA A 122 -10.73 -3.68 -5.75
CA ALA A 122 -12.16 -3.55 -6.00
C ALA A 122 -12.80 -4.92 -6.25
N ASN A 123 -14.06 -5.08 -5.83
CA ASN A 123 -14.84 -6.29 -6.09
C ASN A 123 -15.22 -6.41 -7.58
N GLU A 124 -15.37 -5.27 -8.26
CA GLU A 124 -15.70 -5.15 -9.68
C GLU A 124 -14.90 -4.01 -10.32
N GLN A 125 -14.78 -4.01 -11.65
CA GLN A 125 -14.07 -2.96 -12.36
C GLN A 125 -14.79 -1.62 -12.20
N LEU A 126 -14.04 -0.57 -11.86
CA LEU A 126 -14.60 0.78 -11.70
C LEU A 126 -14.81 1.42 -13.08
N GLN A 127 -16.03 1.32 -13.62
CA GLN A 127 -16.40 1.87 -14.93
C GLN A 127 -16.52 3.40 -14.93
N GLU A 128 -17.09 3.98 -13.87
CA GLU A 128 -17.30 5.43 -13.75
C GLU A 128 -16.89 5.94 -12.38
N GLY A 129 -16.54 7.24 -12.30
CA GLY A 129 -16.24 7.89 -11.03
C GLY A 129 -14.99 7.39 -10.32
N LEU A 130 -14.08 6.71 -11.04
CA LEU A 130 -12.81 6.15 -10.54
C LEU A 130 -12.12 7.05 -9.51
N THR A 131 -11.80 8.28 -9.91
CA THR A 131 -11.12 9.27 -9.07
C THR A 131 -11.93 9.64 -7.82
N LYS A 132 -13.26 9.76 -7.95
CA LYS A 132 -14.16 10.10 -6.83
C LYS A 132 -14.18 8.96 -5.82
N THR A 133 -14.31 7.73 -6.28
CA THR A 133 -14.30 6.51 -5.45
C THR A 133 -12.98 6.37 -4.71
N LEU A 134 -11.85 6.49 -5.41
CA LEU A 134 -10.52 6.33 -4.81
C LEU A 134 -10.17 7.45 -3.82
N LYS A 135 -10.58 8.69 -4.10
CA LYS A 135 -10.50 9.79 -3.12
C LYS A 135 -11.34 9.51 -1.88
N ALA A 136 -12.55 8.95 -2.04
CA ALA A 136 -13.42 8.62 -0.91
C ALA A 136 -12.85 7.47 -0.06
N VAL A 137 -12.24 6.45 -0.68
CA VAL A 137 -11.48 5.40 0.02
C VAL A 137 -10.35 6.03 0.84
N THR A 138 -9.53 6.85 0.20
CA THR A 138 -8.38 7.52 0.85
C THR A 138 -8.84 8.42 2.01
N ALA A 139 -9.94 9.15 1.83
CA ALA A 139 -10.51 10.06 2.84
C ALA A 139 -10.99 9.36 4.12
N LYS A 140 -11.13 8.03 4.14
CA LYS A 140 -11.49 7.28 5.35
C LYS A 140 -10.37 7.30 6.40
N ALA A 141 -9.11 7.36 5.97
CA ALA A 141 -7.97 7.45 6.89
C ALA A 141 -7.23 8.79 6.80
N ALA A 142 -7.26 9.47 5.65
CA ALA A 142 -6.45 10.65 5.40
C ALA A 142 -7.30 11.92 5.19
N LYS A 143 -6.89 13.04 5.78
CA LYS A 143 -7.51 14.36 5.54
C LYS A 143 -6.45 15.41 5.29
N TRP A 144 -6.68 16.24 4.29
CA TRP A 144 -5.85 17.40 3.96
C TRP A 144 -6.55 18.70 4.32
N ARG A 145 -5.78 19.72 4.69
CA ARG A 145 -6.24 21.09 4.89
C ARG A 145 -5.15 22.05 4.45
N LYS A 146 -5.48 23.04 3.62
CA LYS A 146 -4.55 24.06 3.13
C LYS A 146 -3.24 23.50 2.55
N GLY A 147 -3.30 22.42 1.76
CA GLY A 147 -2.12 21.82 1.15
C GLY A 147 -1.44 20.73 1.98
N GLU A 148 -1.76 20.60 3.26
CA GLU A 148 -1.06 19.69 4.17
C GLU A 148 -1.94 18.52 4.61
N LEU A 149 -1.35 17.32 4.70
CA LEU A 149 -1.97 16.17 5.35
C LEU A 149 -2.06 16.42 6.86
N VAL A 150 -3.25 16.75 7.35
CA VAL A 150 -3.50 17.12 8.76
C VAL A 150 -3.91 15.93 9.63
N THR A 151 -4.41 14.85 9.03
CA THR A 151 -4.83 13.67 9.78
C THR A 151 -4.55 12.43 8.96
N PHE A 152 -3.90 11.45 9.60
CA PHE A 152 -3.81 10.09 9.09
C PHE A 152 -4.17 9.14 10.24
N LYS A 153 -5.26 8.39 10.08
CA LYS A 153 -5.73 7.40 11.06
C LYS A 153 -5.11 6.05 10.73
N ALA A 154 -3.93 5.80 11.28
CA ALA A 154 -3.24 4.53 11.10
C ALA A 154 -4.00 3.37 11.75
N SER A 155 -3.78 2.17 11.23
CA SER A 155 -4.19 0.93 11.89
C SER A 155 -3.13 0.51 12.90
N GLU A 156 -3.59 0.01 14.05
CA GLU A 156 -2.74 -0.56 15.12
C GLU A 156 -1.99 -1.81 14.67
#